data_AF-C3Z6V1-F1
#
_entry.id   AF-C3Z6V1-F1
#
_cell.length_a   1.000
_cell.length_b   1.000
_cell.length_c   1.000
_cell.angle_alpha   90.00
_cell.angle_beta   90.00
_cell.angle_gamma   90.00
#
_symmetry.space_group_name_H-M   'P 1'
#
loop_
_entity.id
_entity.type
_entity.pdbx_description
1 polymer ?
#
loop_
_entity_poly.entity_id
_entity_poly.type
_entity_poly.pdbx_seq_one_letter_code
_entity_poly.pdbx_strand_id
1 'polypeptide(L)'
;MMVILLNCVTLGMYQPRNDKTCPQRCMVLQGFDHFIFAFFAAEMALKMIAMGIFGKKCYLGDTWNRLDAFIVLAGMVEYSLELESVTLSAIRTVRVLRPLRAINRVPSMRILVMLLLDTLPMLGNVLLLCFFVFFIFGILGVQLWAGELRNRCYLDSNITNLTLP
;
A
#
# COMPACT_ATOMS: atom_id res chain seq x y z
N MET A 1 -15.30 -18.61 -0.05
CA MET A 1 -14.13 -19.48 -0.24
C MET A 1 -13.74 -19.61 -1.72
N MET A 2 -14.62 -20.14 -2.58
CA MET A 2 -14.38 -20.26 -4.04
C MET A 2 -13.92 -18.95 -4.71
N VAL A 3 -14.58 -17.83 -4.40
CA VAL A 3 -14.22 -16.50 -4.95
C VAL A 3 -12.82 -16.05 -4.52
N ILE A 4 -12.37 -16.43 -3.33
CA ILE A 4 -11.05 -16.07 -2.79
C ILE A 4 -9.98 -16.92 -3.47
N LEU A 5 -10.23 -18.22 -3.67
CA LEU A 5 -9.34 -19.09 -4.43
C LEU A 5 -9.18 -18.61 -5.88
N LEU A 6 -10.29 -18.17 -6.50
CA LEU A 6 -10.26 -17.59 -7.84
C LEU A 6 -9.45 -16.28 -7.90
N ASN A 7 -9.56 -15.43 -6.87
CA ASN A 7 -8.77 -14.21 -6.74
C ASN A 7 -7.27 -14.50 -6.52
N CYS A 8 -6.94 -15.51 -5.72
CA CYS A 8 -5.55 -15.95 -5.52
C CYS A 8 -4.93 -16.53 -6.80
N VAL A 9 -5.69 -17.30 -7.59
CA VAL A 9 -5.22 -17.85 -8.88
C VAL A 9 -5.03 -16.73 -9.90
N THR A 10 -5.94 -15.76 -9.98
CA THR A 10 -5.83 -14.62 -10.90
C THR A 10 -4.67 -13.70 -10.54
N LEU A 11 -4.41 -13.45 -9.24
CA LEU A 11 -3.21 -12.76 -8.76
C LEU A 11 -1.93 -13.54 -9.02
N GLY A 12 -1.93 -14.87 -8.85
CA GLY A 12 -0.78 -15.73 -9.13
C GLY A 12 -0.40 -15.79 -10.61
N MET A 13 -1.35 -15.53 -11.51
CA MET A 13 -1.14 -15.42 -12.96
C MET A 13 -0.67 -14.03 -13.41
N TYR A 14 -0.54 -13.06 -12.50
CA TYR A 14 -0.10 -11.71 -12.82
C TYR A 14 1.42 -11.67 -13.06
N GLN A 15 1.83 -11.36 -14.29
CA GLN A 15 3.24 -11.31 -14.68
C GLN A 15 3.70 -9.86 -14.90
N PRO A 16 4.54 -9.29 -14.01
CA PRO A 16 4.86 -7.85 -13.99
C PRO A 16 5.88 -7.40 -15.05
N ARG A 17 6.38 -8.29 -15.92
CA ARG A 17 7.53 -8.00 -16.81
C ARG A 17 7.17 -7.63 -18.25
N ASN A 18 5.89 -7.61 -18.64
CA ASN A 18 5.50 -7.36 -20.02
C ASN A 18 4.49 -6.19 -20.14
N ASP A 19 4.91 -5.03 -19.64
CA ASP A 19 4.07 -3.84 -19.44
C ASP A 19 4.18 -2.82 -20.59
N LYS A 20 3.98 -3.27 -21.85
CA LYS A 20 3.93 -2.36 -23.01
C LYS A 20 2.69 -2.49 -23.90
N THR A 21 1.91 -3.55 -23.75
CA THR A 21 0.61 -3.69 -24.41
C THR A 21 -0.28 -4.53 -23.51
N CYS A 22 -1.28 -3.91 -22.87
CA CYS A 22 -2.30 -4.63 -22.12
C CYS A 22 -3.03 -5.59 -23.07
N PRO A 23 -2.82 -6.92 -23.00
CA PRO A 23 -3.61 -7.87 -23.78
C PRO A 23 -5.00 -7.97 -23.15
N GLN A 24 -5.95 -8.62 -23.85
CA GLN A 24 -7.31 -8.93 -23.35
C GLN A 24 -7.32 -9.52 -21.92
N ARG A 25 -6.23 -10.19 -21.51
CA ARG A 25 -6.04 -10.74 -20.17
C ARG A 25 -6.08 -9.70 -19.05
N CYS A 26 -5.51 -8.51 -19.23
CA CYS A 26 -5.50 -7.47 -18.20
C CYS A 26 -6.89 -6.89 -17.98
N MET A 27 -7.64 -6.66 -19.06
CA MET A 27 -9.02 -6.19 -19.01
C MET A 27 -9.95 -7.21 -18.33
N VAL A 28 -9.77 -8.50 -18.62
CA VAL A 28 -10.52 -9.58 -17.95
C VAL A 28 -10.17 -9.64 -16.46
N LEU A 29 -8.88 -9.55 -16.09
CA LEU A 29 -8.44 -9.57 -14.69
C LEU A 29 -9.02 -8.39 -13.89
N GLN A 30 -8.93 -7.19 -14.47
CA GLN A 30 -9.47 -5.97 -13.86
C GLN A 30 -11.00 -6.03 -13.74
N GLY A 31 -11.69 -6.60 -14.73
CA GLY A 31 -13.13 -6.85 -14.69
C GLY A 31 -13.54 -7.80 -13.57
N PHE A 32 -12.80 -8.91 -13.39
CA PHE A 32 -13.02 -9.82 -12.26
C PHE A 32 -12.80 -9.15 -10.91
N ASP A 33 -11.73 -8.37 -10.76
CA ASP A 33 -11.47 -7.64 -9.52
C ASP A 33 -12.58 -6.63 -9.19
N HIS A 34 -13.13 -5.93 -10.19
CA HIS A 34 -14.28 -5.02 -10.00
C HIS A 34 -15.56 -5.76 -9.62
N PHE A 35 -15.86 -6.89 -10.27
CA PHE A 35 -17.03 -7.71 -9.93
C PHE A 35 -16.95 -8.24 -8.50
N ILE A 36 -15.78 -8.76 -8.13
CA ILE A 36 -15.48 -9.24 -6.78
C ILE A 36 -15.60 -8.09 -5.78
N PHE A 37 -15.07 -6.90 -6.11
CA PHE A 37 -15.18 -5.71 -5.27
C PHE A 37 -16.64 -5.34 -4.98
N ALA A 38 -17.48 -5.26 -6.03
CA ALA A 38 -18.89 -4.91 -5.92
C ALA A 38 -19.69 -5.93 -5.09
N PHE A 39 -19.49 -7.23 -5.34
CA PHE A 39 -20.14 -8.29 -4.58
C PHE A 39 -19.80 -8.19 -3.08
N PHE A 40 -18.53 -7.97 -2.76
CA PHE A 40 -18.12 -7.85 -1.37
C PHE A 40 -18.51 -6.51 -0.73
N ALA A 41 -18.59 -5.41 -1.49
CA ALA A 41 -19.14 -4.16 -1.00
C ALA A 41 -20.62 -4.33 -0.63
N ALA A 42 -21.39 -5.08 -1.42
CA ALA A 42 -22.77 -5.43 -1.11
C ALA A 42 -22.88 -6.34 0.13
N GLU A 43 -22.03 -7.37 0.25
CA GLU A 43 -21.98 -8.23 1.46
C GLU A 43 -21.68 -7.41 2.73
N MET A 44 -20.78 -6.43 2.61
CA MET A 44 -20.39 -5.53 3.70
C MET A 44 -21.51 -4.55 4.07
N ALA A 45 -22.18 -3.96 3.08
CA ALA A 45 -23.34 -3.11 3.30
C ALA A 45 -24.48 -3.89 3.98
N LEU A 46 -24.75 -5.13 3.55
CA LEU A 46 -25.73 -6.01 4.19
C LEU A 46 -25.35 -6.32 5.64
N LYS A 47 -24.07 -6.60 5.93
CA LYS A 47 -23.57 -6.81 7.30
C LYS A 47 -23.71 -5.56 8.17
N MET A 48 -23.46 -4.38 7.60
CA MET A 48 -23.58 -3.10 8.29
C MET A 48 -25.05 -2.78 8.64
N ILE A 49 -25.98 -3.10 7.74
CA ILE A 49 -27.42 -2.96 7.96
C ILE A 49 -27.92 -3.99 8.99
N ALA A 50 -27.48 -5.24 8.90
CA ALA A 50 -27.92 -6.32 9.78
C ALA A 50 -27.41 -6.20 11.22
N MET A 51 -26.18 -5.71 11.42
CA MET A 51 -25.59 -5.56 12.77
C MET A 51 -25.80 -4.16 13.38
N GLY A 52 -26.26 -3.18 12.59
CA GLY A 52 -26.47 -1.80 13.00
C GLY A 52 -25.17 -0.98 13.11
N ILE A 53 -25.28 0.33 12.87
CA ILE A 53 -24.16 1.29 12.88
C ILE A 53 -23.83 1.73 14.33
N PHE A 54 -24.81 1.76 15.23
CA PHE A 54 -24.66 2.17 16.63
C PHE A 54 -25.44 1.24 17.59
N GLY A 55 -24.71 0.47 18.42
CA GLY A 55 -25.21 -0.51 19.39
C GLY A 55 -24.09 -1.28 20.13
N LYS A 56 -24.35 -1.86 21.31
CA LYS A 56 -23.32 -2.49 22.17
C LYS A 56 -22.59 -3.71 21.58
N LYS A 57 -23.00 -4.23 20.42
CA LYS A 57 -22.31 -5.23 19.58
C LYS A 57 -21.99 -4.67 18.18
N CYS A 58 -21.56 -3.41 18.14
CA CYS A 58 -21.34 -2.65 16.91
C CYS A 58 -20.39 -3.32 15.93
N TYR A 59 -20.71 -3.17 14.65
CA TYR A 59 -19.83 -3.42 13.52
C TYR A 59 -18.47 -2.70 13.62
N LEU A 60 -18.43 -1.51 14.23
CA LEU A 60 -17.22 -0.71 14.46
C LEU A 60 -16.36 -1.16 15.65
N GLY A 61 -16.82 -2.14 16.44
CA GLY A 61 -16.06 -2.68 17.57
C GLY A 61 -14.91 -3.62 17.15
N ASP A 62 -15.01 -4.26 15.98
CA ASP A 62 -13.93 -5.08 15.44
C ASP A 62 -13.02 -4.23 14.54
N THR A 63 -11.74 -4.14 14.89
CA THR A 63 -10.72 -3.38 14.14
C THR A 63 -10.62 -3.82 12.68
N TRP A 64 -10.89 -5.10 12.40
CA TRP A 64 -10.84 -5.65 11.04
C TRP A 64 -12.02 -5.21 10.17
N ASN A 65 -13.21 -5.07 10.76
CA ASN A 65 -14.38 -4.56 10.05
C ASN A 65 -14.22 -3.07 9.73
N ARG A 66 -13.59 -2.31 10.64
CA ARG A 66 -13.25 -0.90 10.41
C ARG A 66 -12.24 -0.73 9.26
N LEU A 67 -11.27 -1.64 9.16
CA LEU A 67 -10.29 -1.66 8.07
C LEU A 67 -10.95 -1.99 6.72
N ASP A 68 -11.77 -3.04 6.64
CA ASP A 68 -12.48 -3.40 5.39
C ASP A 68 -13.46 -2.28 4.96
N ALA A 69 -14.13 -1.60 5.90
CA ALA A 69 -14.96 -0.43 5.60
C ALA A 69 -14.16 0.76 5.00
N PHE A 70 -12.97 1.04 5.55
CA PHE A 70 -12.09 2.08 5.02
C PHE A 70 -11.61 1.75 3.60
N ILE A 71 -11.26 0.49 3.33
CA ILE A 71 -10.85 0.05 1.99
C ILE A 71 -11.98 0.21 0.97
N VAL A 72 -13.21 -0.19 1.32
CA VAL A 72 -14.37 -0.05 0.43
C VAL A 72 -14.66 1.42 0.13
N LEU A 73 -14.63 2.28 1.16
CA LEU A 73 -14.83 3.73 0.98
C LEU A 73 -13.75 4.35 0.08
N ALA A 74 -12.48 4.01 0.30
CA ALA A 74 -11.38 4.47 -0.52
C ALA A 74 -11.50 4.00 -1.98
N GLY A 75 -11.95 2.76 -2.21
CA GLY A 75 -12.23 2.23 -3.54
C GLY A 75 -13.42 2.88 -4.23
N MET A 76 -14.47 3.26 -3.48
CA MET A 76 -15.58 4.04 -4.02
C MET A 76 -15.15 5.44 -4.45
N VAL A 77 -14.33 6.11 -3.64
CA VAL A 77 -13.76 7.43 -3.98
C VAL A 77 -12.90 7.34 -5.25
N GLU A 78 -12.07 6.30 -5.38
CA GLU A 78 -11.31 6.04 -6.60
C GLU A 78 -12.23 5.94 -7.83
N TYR A 79 -13.31 5.15 -7.74
CA TYR A 79 -14.24 4.95 -8.85
C TYR A 79 -14.97 6.25 -9.24
N SER A 80 -15.41 7.04 -8.26
CA SER A 80 -16.07 8.33 -8.52
C SER A 80 -15.15 9.35 -9.20
N LEU A 81 -13.86 9.39 -8.83
CA LEU A 81 -12.90 10.33 -9.42
C LEU A 81 -12.42 9.90 -10.81
N GLU A 82 -12.41 8.60 -11.10
CA GLU A 82 -12.11 8.09 -12.44
C GLU A 82 -13.20 8.50 -13.46
N LEU A 83 -14.45 8.68 -13.03
CA LEU A 83 -15.55 9.21 -13.85
C LEU A 83 -15.39 10.70 -14.18
N GLU A 84 -14.78 11.48 -13.29
CA GLU A 84 -14.60 12.93 -13.45
C GLU A 84 -13.28 13.30 -14.16
N SER A 85 -12.48 12.30 -14.57
CA SER A 85 -11.17 12.45 -15.25
C SER A 85 -10.08 13.21 -14.47
N VAL A 86 -10.30 13.49 -13.18
CA VAL A 86 -9.33 14.15 -12.30
C VAL A 86 -8.34 13.10 -11.79
N THR A 87 -7.19 12.99 -12.47
CA THR A 87 -6.17 11.99 -12.15
C THR A 87 -5.20 12.49 -11.08
N LEU A 88 -5.46 12.19 -9.81
CA LEU A 88 -4.48 12.38 -8.74
C LEU A 88 -3.59 11.14 -8.60
N SER A 89 -2.27 11.34 -8.67
CA SER A 89 -1.29 10.25 -8.55
C SER A 89 -1.44 9.44 -7.23
N ALA A 90 -1.91 10.08 -6.16
CA ALA A 90 -2.20 9.45 -4.87
C ALA A 90 -3.32 8.39 -4.91
N ILE A 91 -4.25 8.47 -5.86
CA ILE A 91 -5.35 7.50 -5.99
C ILE A 91 -4.83 6.15 -6.46
N ARG A 92 -3.72 6.13 -7.22
CA ARG A 92 -3.08 4.86 -7.64
C ARG A 92 -2.59 4.05 -6.46
N THR A 93 -2.22 4.70 -5.35
CA THR A 93 -1.77 4.04 -4.12
C THR A 93 -2.91 3.28 -3.43
N VAL A 94 -4.16 3.71 -3.60
CA VAL A 94 -5.34 3.01 -3.05
C VAL A 94 -5.50 1.61 -3.64
N ARG A 95 -5.07 1.39 -4.89
CA ARG A 95 -5.08 0.06 -5.52
C ARG A 95 -4.21 -0.95 -4.76
N VAL A 96 -3.16 -0.50 -4.07
CA VAL A 96 -2.27 -1.35 -3.24
C VAL A 96 -2.97 -1.85 -1.98
N LEU A 97 -4.09 -1.24 -1.58
CA LEU A 97 -4.90 -1.70 -0.45
C LEU A 97 -5.82 -2.88 -0.84
N ARG A 98 -6.04 -3.16 -2.14
CA ARG A 98 -6.94 -4.25 -2.57
C ARG A 98 -6.45 -5.64 -2.12
N PRO A 99 -5.14 -6.00 -2.24
CA PRO A 99 -4.61 -7.23 -1.66
C PRO A 99 -4.76 -7.33 -0.14
N LEU A 100 -4.73 -6.21 0.58
CA LEU A 100 -4.91 -6.18 2.04
C LEU A 100 -6.31 -6.69 2.44
N ARG A 101 -7.32 -6.49 1.58
CA ARG A 101 -8.65 -7.08 1.77
C ARG A 101 -8.64 -8.61 1.74
N ALA A 102 -7.82 -9.22 0.90
CA ALA A 102 -7.71 -10.68 0.82
C ALA A 102 -7.20 -11.27 2.15
N ILE A 103 -6.29 -10.55 2.82
CA ILE A 103 -5.78 -10.93 4.15
C ILE A 103 -6.90 -10.95 5.19
N ASN A 104 -7.80 -9.96 5.20
CA ASN A 104 -8.94 -9.90 6.13
C ASN A 104 -9.93 -11.07 5.95
N ARG A 105 -9.95 -11.72 4.78
CA ARG A 105 -10.85 -12.82 4.45
C ARG A 105 -10.29 -14.19 4.76
N VAL A 106 -8.97 -14.32 4.85
CA VAL A 106 -8.30 -15.59 5.21
C VAL A 106 -8.00 -15.55 6.72
N PRO A 107 -8.74 -16.31 7.55
CA PRO A 107 -8.57 -16.27 9.00
C PRO A 107 -7.14 -16.63 9.43
N SER A 108 -6.46 -17.53 8.69
CA SER A 108 -5.06 -17.89 8.93
C SER A 108 -4.09 -16.71 8.77
N MET A 109 -4.33 -15.82 7.79
CA MET A 109 -3.49 -14.64 7.58
C MET A 109 -3.76 -13.55 8.62
N ARG A 110 -5.02 -13.38 9.03
CA ARG A 110 -5.41 -12.48 10.12
C ARG A 110 -4.69 -12.83 11.43
N ILE A 111 -4.61 -14.12 11.76
CA ILE A 111 -3.91 -14.60 12.96
C ILE A 111 -2.42 -14.25 12.89
N LEU A 112 -1.77 -14.48 11.75
CA LEU A 112 -0.35 -14.14 11.58
C LEU A 112 -0.07 -12.65 11.79
N VAL A 113 -0.89 -11.78 11.20
CA VAL A 113 -0.74 -10.32 11.36
C VAL A 113 -0.98 -9.90 12.81
N MET A 114 -1.97 -10.49 13.49
CA MET A 114 -2.20 -10.20 14.91
C MET A 114 -1.01 -10.59 15.79
N LEU A 115 -0.46 -11.80 15.59
CA LEU A 115 0.72 -12.23 16.33
C LEU A 115 1.92 -11.30 16.07
N LEU A 116 2.10 -10.84 14.84
CA LEU A 116 3.14 -9.86 14.51
C LEU A 116 2.92 -8.56 15.29
N LEU A 117 1.71 -7.99 15.23
CA LEU A 117 1.37 -6.75 15.93
C LEU A 117 1.50 -6.89 17.46
N ASP A 118 1.19 -8.06 18.02
CA ASP A 118 1.34 -8.35 19.45
C ASP A 118 2.81 -8.39 19.89
N THR A 119 3.74 -8.75 18.99
CA THR A 119 5.19 -8.74 19.28
C THR A 119 5.86 -7.37 19.10
N LEU A 120 5.27 -6.46 18.30
CA LEU A 120 5.79 -5.11 18.10
C LEU A 120 6.04 -4.30 19.39
N PRO A 121 5.15 -4.28 20.41
CA PRO A 121 5.41 -3.52 21.63
C PRO A 121 6.68 -3.98 22.36
N MET A 122 7.01 -5.28 22.31
CA MET A 122 8.23 -5.81 22.92
C MET A 122 9.49 -5.37 22.16
N LEU A 123 9.40 -5.24 20.83
CA LEU A 123 10.44 -4.67 19.97
C LEU A 123 10.62 -3.16 20.15
N GLY A 124 9.62 -2.45 20.68
CA GLY A 124 9.63 -0.99 20.84
C GLY A 124 10.83 -0.48 21.64
N ASN A 125 11.25 -1.19 22.68
CA ASN A 125 12.41 -0.81 23.50
C ASN A 125 13.72 -0.85 22.70
N VAL A 126 13.90 -1.88 21.88
CA VAL A 126 15.09 -2.03 21.02
C VAL A 126 15.09 -0.97 19.92
N LEU A 127 13.92 -0.68 19.35
CA LEU A 127 13.74 0.34 18.33
C LEU A 127 14.06 1.75 18.86
N LEU A 128 13.67 2.04 20.11
CA LEU A 128 14.00 3.29 20.79
C LEU A 128 15.52 3.44 21.00
N LEU A 129 16.21 2.39 21.44
CA LEU A 129 17.67 2.41 21.53
C LEU A 129 18.31 2.62 20.15
N CYS A 130 17.83 1.91 19.13
CA CYS A 130 18.28 2.04 17.75
C CYS A 130 18.10 3.47 17.21
N PHE A 131 16.98 4.11 17.54
CA PHE A 131 16.70 5.50 17.19
C PHE A 131 17.75 6.46 17.79
N PHE A 132 18.11 6.31 19.07
CA PHE A 132 19.17 7.14 19.68
C PHE A 132 20.53 6.92 19.04
N VAL A 133 20.88 5.67 18.71
CA VAL A 133 22.12 5.33 18.02
C VAL A 133 22.17 6.03 16.65
N PHE A 134 21.13 5.88 15.84
CA PHE A 134 21.05 6.57 14.54
C PHE A 134 21.05 8.08 14.68
N PHE A 135 20.47 8.64 15.74
CA PHE A 135 20.48 10.08 15.97
C PHE A 135 21.89 10.61 16.27
N ILE A 136 22.63 9.96 17.19
CA ILE A 136 23.99 10.37 17.55
C ILE A 136 24.94 10.23 16.36
N PHE A 137 24.97 9.05 15.73
CA PHE A 137 25.83 8.82 14.57
C PHE A 137 25.39 9.63 13.35
N GLY A 138 24.10 9.93 13.21
CA GLY A 138 23.58 10.81 12.17
C GLY A 138 24.10 12.24 12.31
N ILE A 139 24.04 12.82 13.53
CA ILE A 139 24.58 14.15 13.79
C ILE A 139 26.10 14.18 13.58
N LEU A 140 26.82 13.20 14.12
CA LEU A 140 28.27 13.09 13.92
C LEU A 140 28.62 12.98 12.43
N GLY A 141 27.87 12.16 11.68
CA GLY A 141 28.08 11.96 10.26
C GLY A 141 27.86 13.23 9.44
N VAL A 142 26.82 14.00 9.77
CA VAL A 142 26.56 15.30 9.13
C VAL A 142 27.64 16.31 9.50
N GLN A 143 28.10 16.36 10.76
CA GLN A 143 29.14 17.31 11.17
C GLN A 143 30.51 17.02 10.55
N LEU A 144 30.85 15.74 10.37
CA LEU A 144 32.16 15.34 9.84
C LEU A 144 32.24 15.35 8.32
N TRP A 145 31.17 14.93 7.62
CA TRP A 145 31.21 14.70 6.17
C TRP A 145 30.22 15.56 5.38
N ALA A 146 29.66 16.62 5.96
CA ALA A 146 28.86 17.58 5.21
C ALA A 146 29.71 18.24 4.10
N GLY A 147 29.36 17.94 2.85
CA GLY A 147 29.97 18.57 1.67
C GLY A 147 31.20 17.89 1.11
N GLU A 148 31.93 17.09 1.91
CA GLU A 148 33.17 16.42 1.48
C GLU A 148 32.92 15.37 0.38
N LEU A 149 31.77 14.70 0.44
CA LEU A 149 31.37 13.69 -0.56
C LEU A 149 30.89 14.28 -1.90
N ARG A 150 30.89 15.62 -2.05
CA ARG A 150 30.46 16.30 -3.28
C ARG A 150 31.60 16.56 -4.27
N ASN A 151 32.82 16.12 -3.94
CA ASN A 151 33.96 16.24 -4.84
C ASN A 151 33.70 15.47 -6.15
N ARG A 152 33.76 16.19 -7.27
CA ARG A 152 33.67 15.67 -8.64
C ARG A 152 34.92 16.10 -9.37
N CYS A 153 35.41 15.26 -10.29
CA CYS A 153 36.44 15.70 -11.21
C CYS A 153 35.86 16.81 -12.09
N TYR A 154 36.43 18.01 -11.99
CA TYR A 154 36.14 19.11 -12.91
C TYR A 154 37.35 19.31 -13.82
N LEU A 155 37.10 19.66 -15.08
CA LEU A 155 38.15 20.14 -15.97
C LEU A 155 38.55 21.54 -15.52
N ASP A 156 39.85 21.78 -15.48
CA ASP A 156 40.39 23.09 -15.13
C ASP A 156 39.84 24.17 -16.06
N SER A 157 39.34 25.27 -15.48
CA SER A 157 38.70 26.38 -16.20
C SER A 157 39.59 27.03 -17.26
N ASN A 158 40.91 26.89 -17.14
CA ASN A 158 41.86 27.34 -18.17
C ASN A 158 41.81 26.49 -19.44
N ILE A 159 41.48 25.19 -19.34
CA ILE A 159 41.39 24.29 -20.50
C ILE A 159 40.06 24.49 -21.23
N THR A 160 38.97 24.76 -20.51
CA THR A 160 37.65 25.03 -21.11
C THR A 160 37.62 26.31 -21.94
N ASN A 161 38.40 27.34 -21.56
CA ASN A 161 38.53 28.59 -22.32
C ASN A 161 39.43 28.47 -23.58
N LEU A 162 40.18 27.38 -23.71
CA LEU A 162 41.02 27.09 -24.88
C LEU A 162 40.31 26.21 -25.92
N THR A 163 39.17 25.61 -25.56
CA THR A 163 38.39 24.69 -26.41
C THR A 163 37.03 25.24 -26.86
N LEU A 164 36.68 26.48 -26.50
CA LEU A 164 35.53 27.19 -27.08
C LEU A 164 36.04 28.29 -28.04
N PRO A 165 35.73 28.20 -29.36
CA PRO A 165 35.75 29.38 -30.23
C PRO A 165 34.63 30.37 -29.87
#